data_AF-A0A2N2PDZ4-F1
#
_entry.id   AF-A0A2N2PDZ4-F1
#
_cell.length_a   1.000
_cell.length_b   1.000
_cell.length_c   1.000
_cell.angle_alpha   90.00
_cell.angle_beta   90.00
_cell.angle_gamma   90.00
#
_symmetry.space_group_name_H-M   'P 1'
#
loop_
_entity.id
_entity.type
_entity.pdbx_description
1 polymer ?
#
loop_
_entity_poly.entity_id
_entity_poly.type
_entity_poly.pdbx_seq_one_letter_code
_entity_poly.pdbx_strand_id
1 'polypeptide(L)'
;MFGNRRLLRLPPPPEELCYLIDAHKVLWNISLSSLSWFHWWVVRYGRYLSACKVNSTMSMQKSGRNPTRSSRDEPGQAAVEALLVLMLMVLLIFGGIELSRGVALRQALDSGAGAATRALSLDPAQWPFAGSLVEQSVQQTILGAGPGATLQVYDSANTPRSAAWLSGSAFGTAFILEASAPFQTNIPFLSDQAIILRARHWGIVERYP
;
A
#
# COMPACT_ATOMS: atom_id res chain seq x y z
N MET A 1 -53.24 41.75 -8.50
CA MET A 1 -52.09 42.67 -8.64
C MET A 1 -50.87 41.99 -8.05
N PHE A 2 -49.95 41.54 -8.90
CA PHE A 2 -48.72 40.83 -8.51
C PHE A 2 -47.62 41.83 -8.14
N GLY A 3 -47.13 41.75 -6.90
CA GLY A 3 -46.04 42.58 -6.36
C GLY A 3 -44.69 41.86 -6.43
N ASN A 4 -43.80 42.44 -7.24
CA ASN A 4 -42.48 41.97 -7.65
C ASN A 4 -41.45 41.97 -6.49
N ARG A 5 -40.89 40.82 -6.10
CA ARG A 5 -39.68 40.73 -5.25
C ARG A 5 -38.45 40.51 -6.13
N ARG A 6 -37.60 41.52 -6.28
CA ARG A 6 -36.26 41.38 -6.89
C ARG A 6 -35.27 40.89 -5.83
N LEU A 7 -34.81 39.65 -6.01
CA LEU A 7 -33.72 39.02 -5.28
C LEU A 7 -32.38 39.56 -5.79
N LEU A 8 -31.55 40.07 -4.87
CA LEU A 8 -30.13 40.33 -5.09
C LEU A 8 -29.40 38.97 -5.15
N ARG A 9 -28.91 38.60 -6.34
CA ARG A 9 -28.04 37.43 -6.55
C ARG A 9 -26.62 37.79 -6.12
N LEU A 10 -26.13 37.13 -5.07
CA LEU A 10 -24.69 36.98 -4.82
C LEU A 10 -24.13 35.87 -5.73
N PRO A 11 -22.90 36.00 -6.24
CA PRO A 11 -22.28 34.99 -7.08
C PRO A 11 -21.89 33.74 -6.27
N PRO A 12 -22.00 32.53 -6.87
CA PRO A 12 -21.56 31.30 -6.22
C PRO A 12 -20.03 31.21 -6.17
N PRO A 13 -19.43 30.66 -5.10
CA PRO A 13 -18.02 30.29 -5.09
C PRO A 13 -17.77 29.06 -5.99
N PRO A 14 -16.55 28.92 -6.55
CA PRO A 14 -16.24 27.96 -7.60
C PRO A 14 -16.28 26.52 -7.10
N GLU A 15 -16.98 25.68 -7.86
CA GLU A 15 -16.80 24.24 -7.91
C GLU A 15 -15.37 23.93 -8.36
N GLU A 16 -14.66 23.08 -7.62
CA GLU A 16 -13.68 22.12 -8.15
C GLU A 16 -13.27 21.14 -7.03
N LEU A 17 -13.11 19.87 -7.42
CA LEU A 17 -12.57 18.73 -6.68
C LEU A 17 -13.52 18.02 -5.69
N CYS A 18 -14.52 17.36 -6.27
CA CYS A 18 -14.88 15.99 -5.91
C CYS A 18 -13.61 15.11 -5.78
N TYR A 19 -13.24 14.76 -4.56
CA TYR A 19 -12.52 13.50 -4.27
C TYR A 19 -13.39 12.66 -3.35
N LEU A 20 -14.48 12.14 -3.92
CA LEU A 20 -15.17 10.99 -3.37
C LEU A 20 -14.47 9.77 -3.97
N ILE A 21 -13.41 9.31 -3.30
CA ILE A 21 -12.80 8.03 -3.63
C ILE A 21 -13.84 6.97 -3.26
N ASP A 22 -14.59 6.55 -4.28
CA ASP A 22 -15.50 5.41 -4.27
C ASP A 22 -14.66 4.13 -4.06
N ALA A 23 -14.26 3.91 -2.81
CA ALA A 23 -13.50 2.74 -2.37
C ALA A 23 -14.28 1.43 -2.52
N HIS A 24 -15.59 1.50 -2.82
CA HIS A 24 -16.44 0.33 -2.92
C HIS A 24 -16.37 -0.36 -4.30
N LYS A 25 -15.81 0.30 -5.32
CA LYS A 25 -15.66 -0.28 -6.68
C LYS A 25 -14.27 -0.83 -7.00
N VAL A 26 -13.24 -0.47 -6.24
CA VAL A 26 -11.87 -0.98 -6.47
C VAL A 26 -11.68 -2.39 -5.88
N LEU A 27 -12.45 -2.75 -4.86
CA LEU A 27 -12.34 -4.06 -4.18
C LEU A 27 -13.08 -5.22 -4.85
N TRP A 28 -14.02 -4.96 -5.78
CA TRP A 28 -14.78 -6.03 -6.45
C TRP A 28 -14.20 -6.51 -7.79
N ASN A 29 -13.12 -5.88 -8.29
CA ASN A 29 -12.51 -6.26 -9.56
C ASN A 29 -11.17 -7.02 -9.42
N ILE A 30 -10.78 -7.36 -8.18
CA ILE A 30 -9.81 -8.44 -7.94
C ILE A 30 -10.58 -9.76 -7.88
N SER A 31 -11.37 -10.01 -8.94
CA SER A 31 -11.91 -11.33 -9.22
C SER A 31 -10.74 -12.25 -9.53
N LEU A 32 -10.83 -13.48 -9.03
CA LEU A 32 -10.02 -14.70 -9.16
C LEU A 32 -9.48 -15.06 -10.58
N SER A 33 -9.14 -14.07 -11.40
CA SER A 33 -8.58 -14.21 -12.74
C SER A 33 -7.08 -14.54 -12.73
N SER A 34 -6.40 -14.49 -11.57
CA SER A 34 -4.98 -14.85 -11.44
C SER A 34 -4.70 -16.35 -11.66
N LEU A 35 -5.71 -17.22 -11.58
CA LEU A 35 -5.56 -18.63 -12.00
C LEU A 35 -5.61 -18.82 -13.53
N SER A 36 -6.15 -17.87 -14.29
CA SER A 36 -6.19 -17.98 -15.76
C SER A 36 -4.85 -17.66 -16.43
N TRP A 37 -4.03 -16.82 -15.79
CA TRP A 37 -2.68 -16.49 -16.27
C TRP A 37 -1.71 -17.67 -16.14
N PHE A 38 -1.80 -18.44 -15.05
CA PHE A 38 -0.99 -19.66 -14.87
C PHE A 38 -1.31 -20.73 -15.92
N HIS A 39 -2.58 -20.89 -16.31
CA HIS A 39 -2.95 -21.85 -17.36
C HIS A 39 -2.45 -21.41 -18.75
N TRP A 40 -2.44 -20.11 -19.05
CA TRP A 40 -1.93 -19.59 -20.33
C TRP A 40 -0.39 -19.72 -20.45
N TRP A 41 0.35 -19.55 -19.35
CA TRP A 41 1.81 -19.72 -19.33
C TRP A 41 2.24 -21.20 -19.46
N VAL A 42 1.56 -22.13 -18.77
CA VAL A 42 1.86 -23.58 -18.87
C VAL A 42 1.53 -24.13 -20.28
N VAL A 43 0.46 -23.65 -20.91
CA VAL A 43 0.05 -24.09 -22.25
C VAL A 43 0.99 -23.58 -23.36
N ARG A 44 1.65 -22.43 -23.19
CA ARG A 44 2.59 -21.88 -24.19
C ARG A 44 4.00 -22.47 -24.13
N TYR A 45 4.46 -22.86 -22.94
CA TYR A 45 5.80 -23.44 -22.76
C TYR A 45 5.83 -24.97 -22.70
N GLY A 46 4.67 -25.64 -22.52
CA GLY A 46 4.59 -27.11 -22.49
C GLY A 46 4.58 -27.84 -23.85
N ARG A 47 4.51 -27.12 -24.99
CA ARG A 47 4.32 -27.76 -26.31
C ARG A 47 5.59 -28.04 -27.13
N TYR A 48 6.79 -27.75 -26.62
CA TYR A 48 8.03 -27.96 -27.38
C TYR A 48 8.68 -29.35 -27.23
N LEU A 49 8.03 -30.32 -26.55
CA LEU A 49 8.66 -31.59 -26.21
C LEU A 49 8.02 -32.86 -26.79
N SER A 50 7.26 -32.80 -27.89
CA SER A 50 6.82 -34.05 -28.52
C SER A 50 6.69 -34.00 -30.04
N ALA A 51 7.30 -35.03 -30.63
CA ALA A 51 7.12 -35.57 -31.97
C ALA A 51 7.83 -34.87 -33.14
N CYS A 52 9.01 -35.39 -33.48
CA CYS A 52 9.31 -35.76 -34.87
C CYS A 52 10.01 -37.12 -34.88
N LYS A 53 9.20 -38.17 -35.11
CA LYS A 53 9.63 -39.50 -35.55
C LYS A 53 8.95 -39.75 -36.89
N VAL A 54 9.68 -39.64 -38.00
CA VAL A 54 9.37 -40.31 -39.28
C VAL A 54 10.69 -40.64 -39.99
N ASN A 55 10.77 -41.89 -40.47
CA ASN A 55 11.93 -42.53 -41.09
C ASN A 55 12.18 -42.09 -42.56
N SER A 56 13.48 -42.01 -42.88
CA SER A 56 14.19 -42.38 -44.13
C SER A 56 13.73 -41.88 -45.51
N THR A 57 14.64 -41.19 -46.23
CA THR A 57 15.39 -41.75 -47.39
C THR A 57 16.44 -40.75 -47.93
N MET A 58 17.57 -41.30 -48.39
CA MET A 58 18.80 -40.62 -48.81
C MET A 58 18.62 -39.63 -49.98
N SER A 59 19.30 -38.49 -49.90
CA SER A 59 19.98 -37.90 -51.05
C SER A 59 21.21 -37.13 -50.58
N MET A 60 22.31 -37.42 -51.26
CA MET A 60 23.67 -37.03 -50.91
C MET A 60 23.94 -35.63 -51.47
N GLN A 61 24.10 -34.62 -50.61
CA GLN A 61 24.73 -33.37 -51.00
C GLN A 61 25.81 -32.98 -49.99
N LYS A 62 27.04 -33.29 -50.40
CA LYS A 62 28.30 -32.93 -49.77
C LYS A 62 28.42 -31.41 -49.74
N SER A 63 28.11 -30.80 -48.60
CA SER A 63 28.49 -29.43 -48.27
C SER A 63 29.31 -29.46 -46.99
N GLY A 64 30.64 -29.34 -47.15
CA GLY A 64 31.57 -29.24 -46.05
C GLY A 64 31.30 -27.99 -45.23
N ARG A 65 30.68 -28.16 -44.06
CA ARG A 65 30.80 -27.24 -42.93
C ARG A 65 30.94 -28.09 -41.68
N ASN A 66 32.07 -27.91 -40.99
CA ASN A 66 32.38 -28.49 -39.69
C ASN A 66 31.17 -28.37 -38.74
N PRO A 67 30.59 -29.49 -38.25
CA PRO A 67 29.68 -29.48 -37.13
C PRO A 67 30.49 -29.66 -35.85
N THR A 68 31.39 -28.72 -35.56
CA THR A 68 32.19 -28.76 -34.33
C THR A 68 32.06 -27.45 -33.56
N ARG A 69 30.84 -27.09 -33.21
CA ARG A 69 30.56 -26.37 -31.95
C ARG A 69 29.08 -26.16 -31.74
N SER A 70 28.68 -26.23 -30.48
CA SER A 70 27.46 -25.68 -29.92
C SER A 70 26.19 -26.53 -30.09
N SER A 71 25.97 -27.47 -29.17
CA SER A 71 24.61 -27.95 -28.82
C SER A 71 24.53 -28.74 -27.49
N ARG A 72 25.60 -28.75 -26.67
CA ARG A 72 25.63 -29.47 -25.38
C ARG A 72 25.51 -28.55 -24.16
N ASP A 73 25.57 -27.23 -24.37
CA ASP A 73 25.54 -26.23 -23.30
C ASP A 73 24.15 -25.58 -23.11
N GLU A 74 23.21 -25.84 -24.03
CA GLU A 74 21.87 -25.26 -24.05
C GLU A 74 20.98 -25.60 -22.83
N PRO A 75 20.93 -26.85 -22.30
CA PRO A 75 20.05 -27.14 -21.16
C PRO A 75 20.57 -26.54 -19.85
N GLY A 76 21.91 -26.42 -19.70
CA GLY A 76 22.52 -25.79 -18.54
C GLY A 76 22.27 -24.29 -18.52
N GLN A 77 22.35 -23.63 -19.68
CA GLN A 77 22.06 -22.21 -19.81
C GLN A 77 20.59 -21.90 -19.56
N ALA A 78 19.67 -22.69 -20.12
CA ALA A 78 18.24 -22.50 -19.90
C ALA A 78 17.83 -22.68 -18.43
N ALA A 79 18.46 -23.63 -17.71
CA ALA A 79 18.20 -23.84 -16.30
C ALA A 79 18.66 -22.65 -15.43
N VAL A 80 19.83 -22.06 -15.74
CA VAL A 80 20.33 -20.88 -15.03
C VAL A 80 19.46 -19.66 -15.29
N GLU A 81 19.02 -19.46 -16.53
CA GLU A 81 18.12 -18.36 -16.88
C GLU A 81 16.76 -18.50 -16.17
N ALA A 82 16.18 -19.70 -16.16
CA ALA A 82 14.93 -19.97 -15.47
C ALA A 82 15.05 -19.75 -13.96
N LEU A 83 16.18 -20.12 -13.34
CA LEU A 83 16.42 -19.92 -11.91
C LEU A 83 16.57 -18.44 -11.56
N LEU A 84 17.26 -17.66 -12.41
CA LEU A 84 17.40 -16.22 -12.23
C LEU A 84 16.04 -15.51 -12.35
N VAL A 85 15.23 -15.88 -13.35
CA VAL A 85 13.86 -15.36 -13.49
C VAL A 85 13.00 -15.71 -12.28
N LEU A 86 13.10 -16.93 -11.78
CA LEU A 86 12.37 -17.36 -10.59
C LEU A 86 12.75 -16.53 -9.35
N MET A 87 14.05 -16.29 -9.11
CA MET A 87 14.50 -15.46 -7.99
C MET A 87 13.95 -14.04 -8.08
N LEU A 88 13.99 -13.43 -9.28
CA LEU A 88 13.42 -12.09 -9.49
C LEU A 88 11.91 -12.05 -9.29
N MET A 89 11.18 -13.07 -9.76
CA MET A 89 9.73 -13.14 -9.60
C MET A 89 9.33 -13.22 -8.12
N VAL A 90 10.05 -14.01 -7.32
CA VAL A 90 9.82 -14.10 -5.87
C VAL A 90 10.05 -12.75 -5.21
N LEU A 91 11.18 -12.08 -5.49
CA LEU A 91 11.47 -10.75 -4.94
C LEU A 91 10.38 -9.73 -5.29
N LEU A 92 9.89 -9.73 -6.52
CA LEU A 92 8.85 -8.79 -6.97
C LEU A 92 7.49 -9.04 -6.30
N ILE A 93 7.10 -10.30 -6.11
CA ILE A 93 5.82 -10.64 -5.48
C ILE A 93 5.86 -10.27 -4.00
N PHE A 94 6.86 -10.73 -3.26
CA PHE A 94 6.99 -10.42 -1.83
C PHE A 94 7.20 -8.92 -1.60
N GLY A 95 8.04 -8.28 -2.42
CA GLY A 95 8.25 -6.84 -2.37
C GLY A 95 6.97 -6.04 -2.63
N GLY A 96 6.17 -6.45 -3.62
CA GLY A 96 4.88 -5.82 -3.92
C GLY A 96 3.86 -5.97 -2.79
N ILE A 97 3.75 -7.16 -2.20
CA ILE A 97 2.85 -7.42 -1.07
C ILE A 97 3.26 -6.59 0.15
N GLU A 98 4.53 -6.59 0.53
CA GLU A 98 5.02 -5.82 1.68
C GLU A 98 4.84 -4.30 1.46
N LEU A 99 5.10 -3.79 0.25
CA LEU A 99 4.85 -2.38 -0.07
C LEU A 99 3.37 -2.02 0.07
N SER A 100 2.47 -2.89 -0.40
CA SER A 100 1.03 -2.67 -0.26
C SER A 100 0.58 -2.62 1.20
N ARG A 101 1.16 -3.47 2.07
CA ARG A 101 0.92 -3.43 3.53
C ARG A 101 1.39 -2.12 4.14
N GLY A 102 2.57 -1.64 3.75
CA GLY A 102 3.12 -0.38 4.23
C GLY A 102 2.25 0.83 3.87
N VAL A 103 1.75 0.90 2.63
CA VAL A 103 0.84 1.96 2.18
C VAL A 103 -0.48 1.92 2.94
N ALA A 104 -1.08 0.72 3.07
CA ALA A 104 -2.32 0.56 3.80
C ALA A 104 -2.20 0.98 5.28
N LEU A 105 -1.08 0.61 5.94
CA LEU A 105 -0.79 1.02 7.31
C LEU A 105 -0.59 2.54 7.42
N ARG A 106 0.12 3.17 6.47
CA ARG A 106 0.31 4.63 6.47
C ARG A 106 -1.01 5.38 6.31
N GLN A 107 -1.90 4.89 5.46
CA GLN A 107 -3.24 5.44 5.25
C GLN A 107 -4.12 5.27 6.50
N ALA A 108 -4.08 4.09 7.13
CA ALA A 108 -4.79 3.83 8.37
C ALA A 108 -4.33 4.76 9.51
N LEU A 109 -3.01 4.94 9.67
CA LEU A 109 -2.43 5.89 10.63
C LEU A 109 -2.87 7.32 10.34
N ASP A 110 -2.93 7.72 9.07
CA ASP A 110 -3.33 9.06 8.67
C ASP A 110 -4.79 9.35 9.02
N SER A 111 -5.69 8.44 8.62
CA SER A 111 -7.12 8.52 8.92
C SER A 111 -7.38 8.50 10.43
N GLY A 112 -6.72 7.58 11.16
CA GLY A 112 -6.85 7.47 12.61
C GLY A 112 -6.33 8.70 13.35
N ALA A 113 -5.15 9.21 12.97
CA ALA A 113 -4.57 10.41 13.57
C ALA A 113 -5.45 11.65 13.31
N GLY A 114 -6.02 11.79 12.11
CA GLY A 114 -6.95 12.87 11.80
C GLY A 114 -8.23 12.82 12.64
N ALA A 115 -8.83 11.64 12.79
CA ALA A 115 -10.01 11.45 13.63
C ALA A 115 -9.71 11.70 15.12
N ALA A 116 -8.59 11.17 15.62
CA ALA A 116 -8.14 11.36 16.99
C ALA A 116 -7.81 12.83 17.30
N THR A 117 -7.20 13.56 16.37
CA THR A 117 -6.90 14.98 16.52
C THR A 117 -8.18 15.80 16.66
N ARG A 118 -9.22 15.49 15.87
CA ARG A 118 -10.53 16.14 15.99
C ARG A 118 -11.21 15.81 17.33
N ALA A 119 -11.13 14.56 17.77
CA ALA A 119 -11.69 14.16 19.07
C ALA A 119 -11.00 14.92 20.23
N LEU A 120 -9.67 15.02 20.21
CA LEU A 120 -8.88 15.74 21.22
C LEU A 120 -9.01 17.26 21.15
N SER A 121 -9.32 17.79 19.96
CA SER A 121 -9.64 19.21 19.78
C SER A 121 -10.91 19.60 20.53
N LEU A 122 -11.93 18.72 20.50
CA LEU A 122 -13.20 18.92 21.19
C LEU A 122 -13.10 18.65 22.69
N ASP A 123 -12.51 17.51 23.07
CA ASP A 123 -12.30 17.11 24.46
C ASP A 123 -10.88 16.56 24.67
N PRO A 124 -9.94 17.40 25.15
CA PRO A 124 -8.55 16.98 25.34
C PRO A 124 -8.37 16.01 26.51
N ALA A 125 -9.39 15.77 27.35
CA ALA A 125 -9.33 14.78 28.42
C ALA A 125 -9.51 13.34 27.92
N GLN A 126 -10.05 13.15 26.71
CA GLN A 126 -10.36 11.83 26.14
C GLN A 126 -9.19 11.18 25.41
N TRP A 127 -8.01 11.20 26.03
CA TRP A 127 -6.82 10.53 25.50
C TRP A 127 -7.01 9.03 25.24
N PRO A 128 -7.64 8.24 26.14
CA PRO A 128 -7.85 6.80 25.89
C PRO A 128 -8.73 6.53 24.66
N PHE A 129 -9.73 7.37 24.42
CA PHE A 129 -10.62 7.26 23.25
C PHE A 129 -9.88 7.61 21.96
N ALA A 130 -9.07 8.66 21.97
CA ALA A 130 -8.22 9.01 20.83
C ALA A 130 -7.23 7.88 20.49
N GLY A 131 -6.65 7.23 21.50
CA GLY A 131 -5.80 6.05 21.33
C GLY A 131 -6.55 4.89 20.68
N SER A 132 -7.75 4.55 21.17
CA SER A 132 -8.53 3.43 20.62
C SER A 132 -8.98 3.67 19.18
N LEU A 133 -9.25 4.92 18.78
CA LEU A 133 -9.56 5.25 17.37
C LEU A 133 -8.38 4.96 16.43
N VAL A 134 -7.16 5.32 16.84
CA VAL A 134 -5.94 5.06 16.06
C VAL A 134 -5.67 3.55 16.02
N GLU A 135 -5.77 2.87 17.16
CA GLU A 135 -5.60 1.42 17.23
C GLU A 135 -6.62 0.69 16.36
N GLN A 136 -7.90 1.06 16.43
CA GLN A 136 -8.95 0.47 15.60
C GLN A 136 -8.70 0.71 14.12
N SER A 137 -8.27 1.91 13.73
CA SER A 137 -7.94 2.23 12.35
C SER A 137 -6.81 1.33 11.82
N VAL A 138 -5.76 1.12 12.63
CA VAL A 138 -4.64 0.24 12.27
C VAL A 138 -5.05 -1.23 12.23
N GLN A 139 -5.83 -1.69 13.21
CA GLN A 139 -6.31 -3.08 13.29
C GLN A 139 -7.25 -3.47 12.14
N GLN A 140 -7.99 -2.52 11.58
CA GLN A 140 -8.89 -2.75 10.45
C GLN A 140 -8.19 -2.81 9.08
N THR A 141 -6.85 -2.76 9.05
CA THR A 141 -6.09 -2.87 7.80
C THR A 141 -6.20 -4.29 7.23
N ILE A 142 -6.52 -4.38 5.92
CA ILE A 142 -7.00 -5.57 5.17
C ILE A 142 -6.09 -6.82 5.22
N LEU A 143 -4.86 -6.72 5.71
CA LEU A 143 -3.85 -7.80 5.63
C LEU A 143 -3.45 -8.38 7.00
N GLY A 144 -4.33 -8.23 8.01
CA GLY A 144 -4.18 -8.85 9.33
C GLY A 144 -3.67 -7.89 10.41
N ALA A 145 -3.80 -8.30 11.67
CA ALA A 145 -3.55 -7.50 12.87
C ALA A 145 -2.26 -6.68 12.75
N GLY A 146 -2.43 -5.38 12.55
CA GLY A 146 -1.32 -4.45 12.47
C GLY A 146 -0.57 -4.39 13.81
N PRO A 147 0.72 -4.03 13.79
CA PRO A 147 1.46 -3.78 15.01
C PRO A 147 0.78 -2.66 15.81
N GLY A 148 0.92 -2.71 17.13
CA GLY A 148 0.36 -1.69 18.02
C GLY A 148 0.78 -0.28 17.60
N ALA A 149 -0.20 0.63 17.52
CA ALA A 149 0.05 2.03 17.26
C ALA A 149 0.35 2.76 18.57
N THR A 150 1.28 3.69 18.54
CA THR A 150 1.60 4.58 19.66
C THR A 150 1.19 6.00 19.31
N LEU A 151 0.73 6.73 20.32
CA LEU A 151 0.27 8.11 20.18
C LEU A 151 1.16 9.02 21.02
N GLN A 152 1.63 10.11 20.40
CA GLN A 152 2.46 11.11 21.06
C GLN A 152 1.97 12.50 20.68
N VAL A 153 1.81 13.38 21.66
CA VAL A 153 1.45 14.78 21.42
C VAL A 153 2.70 15.65 21.46
N TYR A 154 2.71 16.68 20.63
CA TYR A 154 3.73 17.70 20.54
C TYR A 154 3.09 19.08 20.63
N ASP A 155 3.83 20.05 21.15
CA ASP A 155 3.42 21.45 21.06
C ASP A 155 3.72 22.04 19.67
N SER A 156 3.32 23.29 19.44
CA SER A 156 3.61 24.02 18.19
C SER A 156 5.11 24.25 17.93
N ALA A 157 5.95 24.10 18.96
CA ALA A 157 7.40 24.14 18.85
C ALA A 157 8.01 22.74 18.61
N ASN A 158 7.18 21.73 18.33
CA ASN A 158 7.57 20.35 18.07
C ASN A 158 8.29 19.67 19.26
N THR A 159 7.99 20.11 20.49
CA THR A 159 8.47 19.49 21.73
C THR A 159 7.47 18.45 22.21
N PRO A 160 7.90 17.22 22.57
CA PRO A 160 6.98 16.20 23.07
C PRO A 160 6.33 16.64 24.38
N ARG A 161 5.01 16.48 24.46
CA ARG A 161 4.18 16.79 25.63
C ARG A 161 3.44 15.54 26.10
N SER A 162 2.88 15.60 27.31
CA SER A 162 2.06 14.52 27.86
C SER A 162 0.58 14.74 27.55
N ALA A 163 -0.22 13.67 27.61
CA ALA A 163 -1.68 13.78 27.54
C ALA A 163 -2.25 14.71 28.63
N ALA A 164 -1.64 14.72 29.82
CA ALA A 164 -2.02 15.59 30.93
C ALA A 164 -1.76 17.08 30.64
N TRP A 165 -0.75 17.40 29.84
CA TRP A 165 -0.53 18.78 29.39
C TRP A 165 -1.66 19.22 28.46
N LEU A 166 -2.08 18.36 27.54
CA LEU A 166 -3.16 18.67 26.60
C LEU A 166 -4.51 18.86 27.32
N SER A 167 -4.83 18.01 28.30
CA SER A 167 -6.08 18.11 29.06
C SER A 167 -6.18 19.37 29.93
N GLY A 168 -5.03 19.91 30.38
CA GLY A 168 -4.94 21.18 31.11
C GLY A 168 -4.72 22.40 30.21
N SER A 169 -4.66 22.24 28.89
CA SER A 169 -4.40 23.34 27.96
C SER A 169 -5.61 24.25 27.79
N ALA A 170 -5.34 25.55 27.61
CA ALA A 170 -6.39 26.54 27.39
C ALA A 170 -7.00 26.43 25.99
N PHE A 171 -8.21 26.97 25.81
CA PHE A 171 -8.81 27.17 24.50
C PHE A 171 -7.86 27.91 23.55
N GLY A 172 -7.80 27.47 22.29
CA GLY A 172 -6.90 28.04 21.28
C GLY A 172 -5.48 27.48 21.31
N THR A 173 -5.13 26.60 22.26
CA THR A 173 -3.80 25.96 22.28
C THR A 173 -3.65 25.04 21.07
N ALA A 174 -2.64 25.32 20.24
CA ALA A 174 -2.29 24.48 19.10
C ALA A 174 -1.43 23.28 19.55
N PHE A 175 -1.74 22.10 19.00
CA PHE A 175 -1.01 20.86 19.27
C PHE A 175 -0.82 20.07 17.97
N ILE A 176 0.19 19.20 17.96
CA ILE A 176 0.45 18.25 16.89
C ILE A 176 0.32 16.85 17.48
N LEU A 177 -0.54 16.03 16.90
CA LEU A 177 -0.69 14.63 17.27
C LEU A 177 0.11 13.77 16.28
N GLU A 178 1.01 12.94 16.80
CA GLU A 178 1.74 11.93 16.04
C GLU A 178 1.22 10.54 16.40
N ALA A 179 0.72 9.81 15.40
CA ALA A 179 0.50 8.38 15.49
C ALA A 179 1.68 7.67 14.82
N SER A 180 2.24 6.66 15.48
CA SER A 180 3.34 5.88 14.92
C SER A 180 3.13 4.38 15.08
N ALA A 181 3.58 3.60 14.10
CA ALA A 181 3.57 2.14 14.19
C ALA A 181 4.86 1.58 13.60
N PRO A 182 5.42 0.51 14.19
CA PRO A 182 6.56 -0.17 13.60
C PRO A 182 6.13 -0.90 12.33
N PHE A 183 7.01 -0.97 11.34
CA PHE A 183 6.79 -1.68 10.09
C PHE A 183 8.07 -2.44 9.74
N GLN A 184 7.95 -3.75 9.57
CA GLN A 184 9.07 -4.62 9.18
C GLN A 184 8.68 -5.38 7.93
N THR A 185 9.48 -5.22 6.89
CA THR A 185 9.33 -5.99 5.65
C THR A 185 10.06 -7.31 5.79
N ASN A 186 9.38 -8.41 5.48
CA ASN A 186 10.00 -9.73 5.38
C ASN A 186 10.05 -10.12 3.90
N ILE A 187 11.20 -9.89 3.26
CA ILE A 187 11.42 -10.20 1.85
C ILE A 187 12.50 -11.28 1.76
N PRO A 188 12.21 -12.44 1.16
CA PRO A 188 13.20 -13.49 0.97
C PRO A 188 14.45 -12.95 0.27
N PHE A 189 15.63 -13.37 0.73
CA PHE A 189 16.94 -13.00 0.18
C PHE A 189 17.35 -11.53 0.38
N LEU A 190 16.52 -10.71 1.04
CA LEU A 190 16.86 -9.35 1.46
C LEU A 190 17.01 -9.33 2.99
N SER A 191 17.79 -8.39 3.53
CA SER A 191 17.84 -8.19 4.97
C SER A 191 16.58 -7.48 5.46
N ASP A 192 16.04 -7.96 6.57
CA ASP A 192 14.92 -7.31 7.24
C ASP A 192 15.34 -5.92 7.72
N GLN A 193 14.51 -4.92 7.41
CA GLN A 193 14.64 -3.57 7.94
C GLN A 193 13.36 -3.19 8.66
N ALA A 194 13.52 -2.73 9.91
CA ALA A 194 12.45 -2.17 10.71
C ALA A 194 12.45 -0.65 10.56
N ILE A 195 11.32 -0.09 10.14
CA ILE A 195 11.10 1.34 9.97
C ILE A 195 9.89 1.74 10.81
N ILE A 196 9.88 2.95 11.37
CA ILE A 196 8.71 3.47 12.08
C ILE A 196 7.93 4.37 11.12
N LEU A 197 6.71 3.99 10.79
CA LEU A 197 5.79 4.83 10.04
C LEU A 197 5.14 5.83 10.99
N ARG A 198 5.02 7.09 10.56
CA ARG A 198 4.48 8.18 11.37
C ARG A 198 3.47 9.00 10.55
N ALA A 199 2.38 9.35 11.20
CA ALA A 199 1.37 10.28 10.70
C ALA A 199 1.24 11.43 11.69
N ARG A 200 1.31 12.67 11.20
CA ARG A 200 1.18 13.88 12.03
C ARG A 200 -0.01 14.69 11.59
N HIS A 201 -0.83 15.09 12.56
CA HIS A 201 -1.96 15.97 12.34
C HIS A 201 -1.91 17.15 13.29
N TRP A 202 -2.31 18.31 12.79
CA TRP A 202 -2.38 19.53 13.58
C TRP A 202 -3.81 19.76 14.06
N GLY A 203 -3.94 20.21 15.31
CA GLY A 203 -5.22 20.54 15.92
C GLY A 203 -5.10 21.75 16.84
N ILE A 204 -6.24 22.32 17.17
CA ILE A 204 -6.38 23.39 18.17
C ILE A 204 -7.38 22.91 19.22
N VAL A 205 -7.17 23.24 20.49
CA VAL A 205 -8.18 22.99 21.52
C VAL A 205 -9.35 23.95 21.33
N GLU A 206 -10.52 23.42 20.97
CA GLU A 206 -11.74 24.16 20.65
C GLU A 206 -12.76 24.19 21.81
N ARG A 207 -12.45 23.54 22.92
CA ARG A 207 -13.32 23.52 24.10
C ARG A 207 -13.53 24.93 24.67
N TYR A 208 -14.75 25.44 24.57
CA TYR A 208 -15.19 26.65 25.29
C TYR A 208 -15.34 26.33 26.79
N PRO A 209 -14.88 27.20 27.71
CA PRO A 209 -14.95 26.97 29.15
C PRO A 209 -16.37 26.78 29.68
#